data_AF-A0A7S2NWA9-F1
#
_entry.id   AF-A0A7S2NWA9-F1
#
_cell.length_a   1.000
_cell.length_b   1.000
_cell.length_c   1.000
_cell.angle_alpha   90.00
_cell.angle_beta   90.00
_cell.angle_gamma   90.00
#
_symmetry.space_group_name_H-M   'P 1'
#
loop_
_entity.id
_entity.type
_entity.pdbx_description
1 polymer ?
#
loop_
_entity_poly.entity_id
_entity_poly.type
_entity_poly.pdbx_seq_one_letter_code
_entity_poly.pdbx_strand_id
1 'polypeptide(L)'
;RGDRGFVLEAVAAHGAALGYAAANLRSDRSLVIEAAERGRGSCLQGAAQELKGDQDFVLKVVAADSQAFKHAAEQLQSDKPFAIKVAGTNGLTLQHMPEKFKADKEVVAAAVGQNVNAAAFAHASRRHDLGLDLPWDSQAQFQKGDAGAGVA
;
A
#
# COMPACT_ATOMS: atom_id res chain seq x y z
N ARG A 1 2.04 -30.91 4.97
CA ARG A 1 1.19 -29.93 4.24
C ARG A 1 2.12 -29.13 3.33
N GLY A 2 2.28 -29.56 2.08
CA GLY A 2 3.26 -29.00 1.14
C GLY A 2 2.74 -28.95 -0.30
N ASP A 3 1.42 -29.04 -0.48
CA ASP A 3 0.80 -28.98 -1.80
C ASP A 3 0.62 -27.52 -2.21
N ARG A 4 1.34 -27.12 -3.26
CA ARG A 4 1.30 -25.78 -3.86
C ARG A 4 -0.11 -25.38 -4.29
N GLY A 5 -0.87 -26.31 -4.87
CA GLY A 5 -2.24 -26.07 -5.33
C GLY A 5 -3.17 -25.75 -4.16
N PHE A 6 -3.10 -26.58 -3.11
CA PHE A 6 -3.88 -26.35 -1.89
C PHE A 6 -3.54 -25.01 -1.22
N VAL A 7 -2.26 -24.64 -1.16
CA VAL A 7 -1.86 -23.34 -0.60
C VAL A 7 -2.38 -22.19 -1.43
N LEU A 8 -2.35 -22.27 -2.77
CA LEU A 8 -2.89 -21.23 -3.63
C LEU A 8 -4.41 -21.08 -3.50
N GLU A 9 -5.16 -22.17 -3.34
CA GLU A 9 -6.60 -22.12 -3.05
C GLU A 9 -6.87 -21.50 -1.67
N ALA A 10 -6.10 -21.90 -0.65
CA ALA A 10 -6.23 -21.34 0.69
C ALA A 10 -5.91 -19.85 0.72
N VAL A 11 -4.89 -19.41 -0.04
CA VAL A 11 -4.51 -18.00 -0.17
C VAL A 11 -5.55 -17.22 -0.97
N ALA A 12 -6.12 -17.81 -2.03
CA ALA A 12 -7.22 -17.23 -2.77
C ALA A 12 -8.49 -17.08 -1.92
N ALA A 13 -8.68 -17.90 -0.87
CA ALA A 13 -9.72 -17.72 0.13
C ALA A 13 -9.33 -16.71 1.22
N HIS A 14 -8.09 -16.71 1.69
CA HIS A 14 -7.59 -15.78 2.69
C HIS A 14 -6.10 -15.47 2.45
N GLY A 15 -5.76 -14.22 2.12
CA GLY A 15 -4.38 -13.80 1.81
C GLY A 15 -3.34 -14.21 2.87
N ALA A 16 -3.73 -14.18 4.15
CA ALA A 16 -2.87 -14.54 5.28
C ALA A 16 -2.62 -16.06 5.43
N ALA A 17 -3.31 -16.93 4.68
CA ALA A 17 -3.17 -18.38 4.77
C ALA A 17 -1.74 -18.87 4.46
N LEU A 18 -0.98 -18.09 3.67
CA LEU A 18 0.42 -18.37 3.35
C LEU A 18 1.28 -18.48 4.61
N GLY A 19 0.95 -17.77 5.70
CA GLY A 19 1.68 -17.83 6.97
C GLY A 19 1.68 -19.22 7.62
N TYR A 20 0.70 -20.06 7.30
CA TYR A 20 0.59 -21.44 7.81
C TYR A 20 1.26 -22.47 6.89
N ALA A 21 1.75 -22.06 5.72
CA ALA A 21 2.46 -22.94 4.80
C ALA A 21 3.87 -23.30 5.32
N ALA A 22 4.40 -24.41 4.82
CA ALA A 22 5.77 -24.81 5.10
C ALA A 22 6.77 -23.72 4.69
N ALA A 23 7.90 -23.62 5.40
CA ALA A 23 8.87 -22.54 5.22
C ALA A 23 9.38 -22.44 3.77
N ASN A 24 9.58 -23.58 3.09
CA ASN A 24 9.98 -23.63 1.69
C ASN A 24 8.95 -22.97 0.75
N LEU A 25 7.66 -23.08 1.03
CA LEU A 25 6.59 -22.45 0.25
C LEU A 25 6.46 -20.95 0.55
N ARG A 26 6.74 -20.52 1.79
CA ARG A 26 6.76 -19.10 2.17
C ARG A 26 7.95 -18.34 1.57
N SER A 27 9.03 -19.05 1.25
CA SER A 27 10.21 -18.51 0.54
C SER A 27 10.13 -18.70 -0.99
N ASP A 28 9.10 -19.35 -1.51
CA ASP A 28 8.92 -19.53 -2.96
C ASP A 28 8.36 -18.23 -3.57
N ARG A 29 9.24 -17.51 -4.27
CA ARG A 29 8.90 -16.24 -4.95
C ARG A 29 7.74 -16.38 -5.92
N SER A 30 7.75 -17.45 -6.72
CA SER A 30 6.75 -17.65 -7.76
C SER A 30 5.37 -17.93 -7.17
N LEU A 31 5.32 -18.71 -6.08
CA LEU A 31 4.09 -18.97 -5.36
C LEU A 31 3.49 -17.68 -4.76
N VAL A 32 4.33 -16.85 -4.12
CA VAL A 32 3.87 -15.61 -3.48
C VAL A 32 3.36 -14.59 -4.52
N ILE A 33 4.00 -14.49 -5.69
CA ILE A 33 3.53 -13.63 -6.79
C ILE A 33 2.18 -14.12 -7.32
N GLU A 34 2.06 -15.43 -7.60
CA GLU A 34 0.80 -16.01 -8.07
C GLU A 34 -0.33 -15.84 -7.04
N ALA A 35 0.00 -15.93 -5.75
CA ALA A 35 -0.91 -15.62 -4.65
C ALA A 35 -1.36 -14.14 -4.64
N ALA A 36 -0.46 -13.20 -4.95
CA ALA A 36 -0.78 -11.78 -5.04
C ALA A 36 -1.78 -11.50 -6.17
N GLU A 37 -1.57 -12.11 -7.33
CA GLU A 37 -2.45 -11.98 -8.51
C GLU A 37 -3.87 -12.53 -8.25
N ARG A 38 -4.00 -13.53 -7.37
CA ARG A 38 -5.29 -14.13 -7.00
C ARG A 38 -6.12 -13.27 -6.03
N GLY A 39 -5.62 -12.13 -5.58
CA GLY A 39 -6.46 -10.97 -5.26
C GLY A 39 -7.15 -10.96 -3.89
N ARG A 40 -6.46 -11.27 -2.80
CA ARG A 40 -6.99 -11.06 -1.44
C ARG A 40 -6.00 -10.43 -0.46
N GLY A 41 -5.30 -9.37 -0.89
CA GLY A 41 -4.77 -8.34 0.01
C GLY A 41 -4.08 -8.88 1.25
N SER A 42 -2.75 -9.06 1.20
CA SER A 42 -1.87 -9.53 2.32
C SER A 42 -1.13 -10.86 2.11
N CYS A 43 -0.97 -11.34 0.87
CA CYS A 43 -0.10 -12.50 0.60
C CYS A 43 1.33 -12.31 1.16
N LEU A 44 1.85 -11.08 1.07
CA LEU A 44 3.19 -10.74 1.57
C LEU A 44 3.30 -10.87 3.11
N GLN A 45 2.19 -10.83 3.87
CA GLN A 45 2.21 -11.01 5.32
C GLN A 45 2.82 -12.36 5.73
N GLY A 46 2.47 -13.42 4.99
CA GLY A 46 2.92 -14.80 5.24
C GLY A 46 4.24 -15.17 4.58
N ALA A 47 4.79 -14.32 3.71
CA ALA A 47 6.05 -14.58 3.02
C ALA A 47 7.25 -14.59 3.99
N ALA A 48 8.35 -15.21 3.57
CA ALA A 48 9.60 -15.18 4.32
C ALA A 48 10.15 -13.76 4.47
N GLN A 49 10.82 -13.49 5.59
CA GLN A 49 11.33 -12.15 5.91
C GLN A 49 12.33 -11.63 4.86
N GLU A 50 13.13 -12.53 4.30
CA GLU A 50 14.10 -12.25 3.22
C GLU A 50 13.40 -11.67 1.98
N LEU A 51 12.23 -12.20 1.62
CA LEU A 51 11.45 -11.72 0.47
C LEU A 51 10.81 -10.36 0.76
N LYS A 52 10.39 -10.09 2.00
CA LYS A 52 9.81 -8.80 2.39
C LYS A 52 10.81 -7.65 2.29
N GLY A 53 12.10 -7.93 2.36
CA GLY A 53 13.18 -6.95 2.23
C GLY A 53 13.71 -6.78 0.81
N ASP A 54 13.34 -7.65 -0.14
CA ASP A 54 13.77 -7.57 -1.54
C ASP A 54 12.90 -6.54 -2.28
N GLN A 55 13.52 -5.42 -2.65
CA GLN A 55 12.84 -4.31 -3.33
C GLN A 55 12.14 -4.72 -4.63
N ASP A 56 12.84 -5.45 -5.49
CA ASP A 56 12.32 -5.84 -6.81
C ASP A 56 11.19 -6.85 -6.68
N PHE A 57 11.31 -7.75 -5.70
CA PHE A 57 10.26 -8.71 -5.38
C PHE A 57 9.00 -8.01 -4.83
N VAL A 58 9.15 -7.16 -3.83
CA VAL A 58 8.02 -6.42 -3.24
C VAL A 58 7.35 -5.53 -4.29
N LEU A 59 8.12 -4.89 -5.17
CA LEU A 59 7.57 -4.07 -6.24
C LEU A 59 6.63 -4.88 -7.16
N LYS A 60 7.04 -6.10 -7.55
CA LYS A 60 6.19 -6.99 -8.36
C LYS A 60 4.92 -7.41 -7.64
N VAL A 61 5.02 -7.75 -6.36
CA VAL A 61 3.87 -8.14 -5.54
C VAL A 61 2.90 -6.97 -5.39
N VAL A 62 3.41 -5.75 -5.16
CA VAL A 62 2.58 -4.55 -4.99
C VAL A 62 1.91 -4.10 -6.29
N ALA A 63 2.55 -4.37 -7.44
CA ALA A 63 1.94 -4.14 -8.74
C ALA A 63 0.63 -4.93 -8.89
N ALA A 64 0.59 -6.17 -8.38
CA ALA A 64 -0.61 -7.01 -8.37
C ALA A 64 -1.57 -6.68 -7.21
N ASP A 65 -1.02 -6.38 -6.02
CA ASP A 65 -1.77 -6.15 -4.78
C ASP A 65 -1.24 -4.93 -4.02
N SER A 66 -1.94 -3.80 -4.11
CA SER A 66 -1.57 -2.55 -3.43
C SER A 66 -1.47 -2.70 -1.90
N GLN A 67 -2.21 -3.64 -1.31
CA GLN A 67 -2.19 -3.85 0.15
C GLN A 67 -0.90 -4.51 0.63
N ALA A 68 -0.17 -5.18 -0.26
CA ALA A 68 1.07 -5.87 0.09
C ALA A 68 2.13 -4.93 0.67
N PHE A 69 2.11 -3.64 0.30
CA PHE A 69 3.07 -2.64 0.81
C PHE A 69 3.10 -2.57 2.34
N LYS A 70 1.96 -2.76 3.03
CA LYS A 70 1.88 -2.76 4.51
C LYS A 70 2.72 -3.85 5.18
N HIS A 71 3.06 -4.89 4.43
CA HIS A 71 3.78 -6.05 4.93
C HIS A 71 5.22 -6.13 4.41
N ALA A 72 5.67 -5.16 3.63
CA ALA A 72 7.06 -5.02 3.24
C ALA A 72 7.94 -4.80 4.48
N ALA A 73 9.25 -5.00 4.36
CA ALA A 73 10.18 -4.69 5.44
C ALA A 73 10.10 -3.20 5.83
N GLU A 74 10.27 -2.89 7.11
CA GLU A 74 10.14 -1.52 7.65
C GLU A 74 11.08 -0.52 6.95
N GLN A 75 12.27 -0.98 6.57
CA GLN A 75 13.25 -0.20 5.82
C GLN A 75 12.66 0.26 4.47
N LEU A 76 11.93 -0.62 3.77
CA LEU A 76 11.27 -0.30 2.51
C LEU A 76 10.03 0.58 2.69
N GLN A 77 9.25 0.34 3.75
CA GLN A 77 8.11 1.18 4.09
C GLN A 77 8.50 2.62 4.44
N SER A 78 9.76 2.86 4.77
CA SER A 78 10.29 4.18 5.05
C SER A 78 11.19 4.76 3.96
N ASP A 79 11.52 3.98 2.94
CA ASP A 79 12.36 4.38 1.82
C ASP A 79 11.53 5.20 0.81
N LYS A 80 11.84 6.50 0.71
CA LYS A 80 11.15 7.43 -0.18
C LYS A 80 11.35 7.08 -1.66
N PRO A 81 12.59 6.90 -2.18
CA PRO A 81 12.82 6.39 -3.53
C PRO A 81 11.99 5.15 -3.88
N PHE A 82 11.89 4.21 -2.94
CA PHE A 82 11.07 3.01 -3.13
C PHE A 82 9.58 3.34 -3.17
N ALA A 83 9.08 4.17 -2.25
CA ALA A 83 7.68 4.61 -2.25
C ALA A 83 7.28 5.31 -3.56
N ILE A 84 8.15 6.14 -4.15
CA ILE A 84 7.90 6.77 -5.45
C ILE A 84 7.74 5.71 -6.55
N LYS A 85 8.64 4.72 -6.63
CA LYS A 85 8.56 3.63 -7.61
C LYS A 85 7.27 2.83 -7.45
N VAL A 86 6.90 2.50 -6.22
CA VAL A 86 5.70 1.73 -5.91
C VAL A 86 4.44 2.52 -6.29
N ALA A 87 4.36 3.80 -5.91
CA ALA A 87 3.26 4.69 -6.26
C ALA A 87 3.11 4.85 -7.78
N GLY A 88 4.23 4.99 -8.50
CA GLY A 88 4.23 5.06 -9.96
C GLY A 88 3.90 3.74 -10.66
N THR A 89 3.97 2.61 -9.94
CA THR A 89 3.57 1.29 -10.47
C THR A 89 2.08 1.04 -10.24
N ASN A 90 1.60 1.31 -9.02
CA ASN A 90 0.21 1.17 -8.64
C ASN A 90 -0.19 2.33 -7.72
N GLY A 91 -0.89 3.33 -8.27
CA GLY A 91 -1.24 4.57 -7.58
C GLY A 91 -2.15 4.37 -6.37
N LEU A 92 -2.97 3.30 -6.38
CA LEU A 92 -3.83 2.96 -5.24
C LEU A 92 -3.05 2.52 -4.01
N THR A 93 -1.76 2.19 -4.16
CA THR A 93 -0.88 1.89 -3.02
C THR A 93 -0.75 3.06 -2.05
N LEU A 94 -0.97 4.29 -2.51
CA LEU A 94 -0.94 5.48 -1.66
C LEU A 94 -1.91 5.36 -0.46
N GLN A 95 -3.04 4.67 -0.60
CA GLN A 95 -3.97 4.38 0.50
C GLN A 95 -3.32 3.64 1.67
N HIS A 96 -2.33 2.80 1.37
CA HIS A 96 -1.68 1.89 2.30
C HIS A 96 -0.31 2.36 2.75
N MET A 97 0.19 3.46 2.18
CA MET A 97 1.42 4.11 2.60
C MET A 97 1.21 4.90 3.91
N PRO A 98 2.27 5.10 4.72
CA PRO A 98 2.21 5.97 5.88
C PRO A 98 1.88 7.42 5.50
N GLU A 99 1.28 8.16 6.44
CA GLU A 99 0.82 9.55 6.23
C GLU A 99 1.93 10.49 5.72
N LYS A 100 3.19 10.26 6.11
CA LYS A 100 4.34 11.01 5.61
C LYS A 100 4.44 11.02 4.07
N PHE A 101 4.04 9.93 3.42
CA PHE A 101 4.08 9.80 1.97
C PHE A 101 2.80 10.28 1.30
N LYS A 102 1.66 10.22 1.98
CA LYS A 102 0.41 10.87 1.53
C LYS A 102 0.50 12.39 1.52
N ALA A 103 1.39 12.95 2.34
CA ALA A 103 1.71 14.37 2.35
C ALA A 103 2.95 14.73 1.51
N ASP A 104 3.70 13.75 0.99
CA ASP A 104 4.89 14.00 0.17
C ASP A 104 4.48 14.32 -1.27
N LYS A 105 5.00 15.42 -1.80
CA LYS A 105 4.65 15.91 -3.14
C LYS A 105 5.02 14.93 -4.24
N GLU A 106 6.20 14.32 -4.18
CA GLU A 106 6.72 13.46 -5.23
C GLU A 106 6.00 12.12 -5.25
N VAL A 107 5.76 11.54 -4.06
CA VAL A 107 5.04 10.27 -3.95
C VAL A 107 3.59 10.42 -4.41
N VAL A 108 2.90 11.48 -3.98
CA VAL A 108 1.52 11.75 -4.42
C VAL A 108 1.47 12.04 -5.92
N ALA A 109 2.39 12.84 -6.46
CA ALA A 109 2.43 13.11 -7.89
C ALA A 109 2.64 11.84 -8.72
N ALA A 110 3.53 10.94 -8.28
CA ALA A 110 3.73 9.64 -8.92
C ALA A 110 2.46 8.77 -8.88
N ALA A 111 1.79 8.71 -7.73
CA ALA A 111 0.55 7.93 -7.56
C ALA A 111 -0.59 8.47 -8.42
N VAL A 112 -0.83 9.78 -8.40
CA VAL A 112 -1.89 10.45 -9.13
C VAL A 112 -1.64 10.41 -10.64
N GLY A 113 -0.36 10.55 -11.05
CA GLY A 113 0.04 10.40 -12.44
C GLY A 113 -0.23 9.00 -12.99
N GLN A 114 -0.16 7.96 -12.15
CA GLN A 114 -0.51 6.58 -12.53
C GLN A 114 -2.03 6.34 -12.47
N ASN A 115 -2.70 6.83 -11.41
CA ASN A 115 -4.14 6.71 -11.23
C ASN A 115 -4.69 7.92 -10.46
N VAL A 116 -5.51 8.73 -11.13
CA VAL A 116 -6.10 9.95 -10.56
C VAL A 116 -6.91 9.69 -9.29
N ASN A 117 -7.53 8.50 -9.16
CA ASN A 117 -8.28 8.13 -7.96
C ASN A 117 -7.38 8.05 -6.71
N ALA A 118 -6.06 7.91 -6.87
CA ALA A 118 -5.12 7.97 -5.76
C ALA A 118 -5.18 9.32 -5.02
N ALA A 119 -5.58 10.41 -5.68
CA ALA A 119 -5.71 11.72 -5.06
C ALA A 119 -6.67 11.71 -3.86
N ALA A 120 -7.69 10.84 -3.86
CA ALA A 120 -8.61 10.67 -2.73
C ALA A 120 -7.89 10.26 -1.43
N PHE A 121 -6.73 9.60 -1.52
CA PHE A 121 -5.94 9.17 -0.38
C PHE A 121 -4.78 10.10 -0.02
N ALA A 122 -4.48 11.08 -0.87
CA ALA A 122 -3.47 12.08 -0.59
C ALA A 122 -3.92 13.02 0.55
N HIS A 123 -2.98 13.76 1.13
CA HIS A 123 -3.32 14.85 2.04
C HIS A 123 -4.05 15.98 1.27
N ALA A 124 -4.99 16.67 1.92
CA ALA A 124 -5.74 17.78 1.30
C ALA A 124 -4.82 18.86 0.72
N SER A 125 -3.75 19.21 1.43
CA SER A 125 -2.73 20.16 0.95
C SER A 125 -1.94 19.68 -0.28
N ARG A 126 -1.96 18.38 -0.62
CA ARG A 126 -1.36 17.87 -1.87
C ARG A 126 -2.37 17.82 -3.00
N ARG A 127 -3.64 17.52 -2.68
CA ARG A 127 -4.75 17.67 -3.63
C ARG A 127 -4.88 19.10 -4.14
N HIS A 128 -4.86 20.07 -3.23
CA HIS A 128 -4.93 21.49 -3.56
C HIS A 128 -3.77 21.94 -4.46
N ASP A 129 -2.54 21.56 -4.13
CA ASP A 129 -1.35 21.82 -4.96
C ASP A 129 -1.46 21.23 -6.38
N LEU A 130 -2.22 20.15 -6.54
CA LEU A 130 -2.48 19.48 -7.81
C LEU A 130 -3.76 19.98 -8.52
N GLY A 131 -4.49 20.92 -7.91
CA GLY A 131 -5.79 21.38 -8.41
C GLY A 131 -6.88 20.32 -8.38
N LEU A 132 -6.74 19.30 -7.53
CA LEU A 132 -7.66 18.16 -7.36
C LEU A 132 -8.47 18.27 -6.07
N ASP A 133 -8.96 19.47 -5.75
CA ASP A 133 -9.78 19.71 -4.56
C ASP A 133 -11.06 18.85 -4.59
N LEU A 134 -11.28 18.07 -3.54
CA LEU A 134 -12.45 17.21 -3.41
C LEU A 134 -13.52 17.89 -2.56
N PRO A 135 -14.82 17.54 -2.73
CA PRO A 135 -15.93 18.23 -2.04
C PRO A 135 -15.81 18.25 -0.50
N TRP A 136 -15.11 17.29 0.09
CA TRP A 136 -14.89 17.20 1.55
C TRP A 136 -13.67 17.99 2.04
N ASP A 137 -12.80 18.51 1.16
CA ASP A 137 -11.66 19.33 1.56
C ASP A 137 -12.10 20.69 2.11
N SER A 138 -13.22 21.21 1.61
CA SER A 138 -13.82 22.46 2.09
C SER A 138 -14.47 22.33 3.47
N GLN A 139 -14.89 21.12 3.88
CA GLN A 139 -15.50 20.91 5.20
C GLN A 139 -14.47 20.86 6.34
N ALA A 140 -13.24 20.41 6.05
CA ALA A 140 -12.14 20.39 7.02
C ALA A 140 -11.67 21.80 7.43
N GLN A 141 -11.93 22.82 6.61
CA GLN A 141 -11.59 24.21 6.91
C GLN A 141 -12.50 24.84 7.98
N PHE A 142 -13.73 24.32 8.16
CA PHE A 142 -14.70 24.90 9.10
C PHE A 142 -14.52 24.47 10.57
N GLN A 143 -13.88 23.33 10.87
CA GLN A 143 -13.73 22.88 12.26
C GLN A 143 -12.60 23.56 13.05
N LYS A 144 -11.72 24.34 12.39
CA LYS A 144 -10.64 25.08 13.08
C LYS A 144 -11.03 26.48 13.57
N GLY A 145 -12.28 26.91 13.35
CA GLY A 145 -12.73 28.28 13.66
C GLY A 145 -13.47 28.49 15.00
N ASP A 146 -13.92 27.44 15.69
CA ASP A 146 -14.92 27.57 16.77
C ASP A 146 -14.46 27.07 18.15
N ALA A 147 -13.16 27.17 18.46
CA ALA A 147 -12.61 26.91 19.80
C ALA A 147 -12.14 28.20 20.50
N GLY A 148 -12.88 29.29 20.31
CA GLY A 148 -12.49 30.62 20.80
C GLY A 148 -13.66 31.53 21.15
N ALA A 149 -14.67 31.04 21.86
CA ALA A 149 -15.65 31.91 22.51
C ALA A 149 -16.12 31.30 23.84
N GLY A 150 -15.71 31.91 24.95
CA GLY A 150 -16.37 31.70 26.24
C GLY A 150 -15.45 31.65 27.46
N VAL A 151 -14.86 32.78 27.85
CA VAL A 151 -14.74 33.18 29.26
C VAL A 151 -14.43 34.68 29.38
N ALA A 152 -15.46 35.46 29.66
CA ALA A 152 -15.42 36.67 30.49
C ALA A 152 -16.83 36.87 31.06
#